data_AF-A0A4S5CGE9-F1
#
_entry.id   AF-A0A4S5CGE9-F1
#
_cell.length_a   1.000
_cell.length_b   1.000
_cell.length_c   1.000
_cell.angle_alpha   90.00
_cell.angle_beta   90.00
_cell.angle_gamma   90.00
#
_symmetry.space_group_name_H-M   'P 1'
#
loop_
_entity.id
_entity.type
_entity.pdbx_description
1 polymer ?
#
loop_
_entity_poly.entity_id
_entity_poly.type
_entity_poly.pdbx_seq_one_letter_code
_entity_poly.pdbx_strand_id
1 'polypeptide(L)'
;MKKQLPQPIKVVSQSADEYESRFKRAKSEDTLDVMYKGACNNAKLNFSDKELTQELINIEVALDRCQQAFDTTQIGIKRKIDHQIKQKPESSQYNPAEEMRKMLSSM
;
A
#
# COMPACT_ATOMS: atom_id res chain seq x y z
N MET A 1 31.53 -30.40 -13.48
CA MET A 1 30.76 -29.98 -12.28
C MET A 1 29.28 -29.98 -12.64
N LYS A 2 28.46 -30.84 -12.03
CA LYS A 2 27.01 -30.85 -12.27
C LYS A 2 26.40 -29.63 -11.58
N LYS A 3 25.88 -28.66 -12.34
CA LYS A 3 25.10 -27.55 -11.79
C LYS A 3 23.82 -28.14 -11.18
N GLN A 4 23.72 -28.09 -9.86
CA GLN A 4 22.51 -28.46 -9.15
C GLN A 4 21.47 -27.38 -9.46
N LEU A 5 20.39 -27.75 -10.15
CA LEU A 5 19.27 -26.83 -10.35
C LEU A 5 18.68 -26.48 -8.99
N PRO A 6 18.36 -25.19 -8.72
CA PRO A 6 17.72 -24.80 -7.48
C PRO A 6 16.40 -25.54 -7.35
N GLN A 7 16.25 -26.26 -6.24
CA GLN A 7 15.00 -26.91 -5.86
C GLN A 7 13.89 -25.82 -5.80
N PRO A 8 12.66 -26.10 -6.26
CA PRO A 8 11.57 -25.15 -6.13
C PRO A 8 11.37 -24.82 -4.65
N ILE A 9 11.53 -23.55 -4.29
CA ILE A 9 11.27 -23.07 -2.94
C ILE A 9 9.78 -23.33 -2.68
N LYS A 10 9.47 -24.28 -1.81
CA LYS A 10 8.09 -24.50 -1.37
C LYS A 10 7.63 -23.25 -0.64
N VAL A 11 6.67 -22.54 -1.23
CA VAL A 11 6.06 -21.37 -0.59
C VAL A 11 5.20 -21.89 0.55
N VAL A 12 5.59 -21.55 1.78
CA VAL A 12 4.87 -21.92 2.99
C VAL A 12 3.71 -20.95 3.18
N SER A 13 2.53 -21.49 3.52
CA SER A 13 1.35 -20.70 3.90
C SER A 13 1.70 -19.77 5.06
N GLN A 14 1.30 -18.51 4.96
CA GLN A 14 1.62 -17.48 5.95
C GLN A 14 0.41 -17.24 6.86
N SER A 15 0.69 -16.95 8.13
CA SER A 15 -0.36 -16.60 9.09
C SER A 15 -0.84 -15.16 8.88
N ALA A 16 -2.02 -14.84 9.42
CA ALA A 16 -2.53 -13.47 9.40
C ALA A 16 -1.55 -12.47 10.07
N ASP A 17 -0.88 -12.88 11.16
CA ASP A 17 0.06 -12.01 11.89
C ASP A 17 1.31 -11.69 11.06
N GLU A 18 1.75 -12.61 10.20
CA GLU A 18 2.86 -12.40 9.27
C GLU A 18 2.50 -11.42 8.16
N TYR A 19 1.29 -11.54 7.59
CA TYR A 19 0.75 -10.57 6.64
C TYR A 19 0.57 -9.20 7.26
N GLU A 20 0.03 -9.15 8.49
CA GLU A 20 -0.18 -7.90 9.23
C GLU A 20 1.15 -7.18 9.47
N SER A 21 2.20 -7.91 9.87
CA SER A 21 3.54 -7.35 10.07
C SER A 21 4.14 -6.76 8.79
N ARG A 22 3.74 -7.26 7.61
CA ARG A 22 4.11 -6.67 6.31
C ARG A 22 3.27 -5.44 6.03
N PHE A 23 1.95 -5.55 6.12
CA PHE A 23 1.01 -4.46 5.83
C PHE A 23 1.20 -3.24 6.72
N LYS A 24 1.59 -3.40 8.00
CA LYS A 24 1.94 -2.30 8.91
C LYS A 24 3.07 -1.38 8.41
N ARG A 25 3.89 -1.84 7.45
CA ARG A 25 4.94 -1.03 6.81
C ARG A 25 4.37 0.02 5.87
N ALA A 26 3.16 -0.18 5.34
CA ALA A 26 2.50 0.77 4.46
C ALA A 26 2.36 2.14 5.14
N LYS A 27 2.68 3.19 4.41
CA LYS A 27 2.60 4.58 4.89
C LYS A 27 1.32 5.27 4.46
N SER A 28 0.57 4.69 3.52
CA SER A 28 -0.71 5.16 3.01
C SER A 28 -1.59 3.97 2.65
N GLU A 29 -2.89 4.23 2.50
CA GLU A 29 -3.86 3.25 2.00
C GLU A 29 -3.52 2.81 0.58
N ASP A 30 -3.07 3.71 -0.29
CA ASP A 30 -2.63 3.38 -1.65
C ASP A 30 -1.49 2.34 -1.64
N THR A 31 -0.51 2.51 -0.74
CA THR A 31 0.56 1.52 -0.59
C THR A 31 0.01 0.19 -0.06
N LEU A 32 -0.91 0.25 0.90
CA LEU A 32 -1.53 -0.94 1.47
C LEU A 32 -2.31 -1.73 0.41
N ASP A 33 -3.05 -1.05 -0.47
CA ASP A 33 -3.80 -1.65 -1.58
C ASP A 33 -2.88 -2.37 -2.58
N VAL A 34 -1.75 -1.75 -2.93
CA VAL A 34 -0.73 -2.41 -3.78
C VAL A 34 -0.17 -3.66 -3.11
N MET A 35 0.13 -3.58 -1.80
CA MET A 35 0.62 -4.73 -1.03
C MET A 35 -0.41 -5.86 -0.95
N TYR A 36 -1.69 -5.52 -0.73
CA TYR A 36 -2.79 -6.47 -0.70
C TYR A 36 -2.95 -7.19 -2.05
N LYS A 37 -3.03 -6.44 -3.15
CA LYS A 37 -3.13 -7.00 -4.51
C LYS A 37 -1.95 -7.93 -4.82
N GLY A 38 -0.74 -7.52 -4.42
CA GLY A 38 0.46 -8.36 -4.55
C GLY A 38 0.36 -9.66 -3.75
N ALA A 39 -0.11 -9.61 -2.50
CA ALA A 39 -0.30 -10.78 -1.65
C ALA A 39 -1.35 -11.75 -2.24
N CYS A 40 -2.50 -11.24 -2.67
CA CYS A 40 -3.55 -12.06 -3.29
C CYS A 40 -3.07 -12.72 -4.59
N ASN A 41 -2.35 -11.99 -5.45
CA ASN A 41 -1.79 -12.55 -6.67
C ASN A 41 -0.76 -13.63 -6.36
N ASN A 42 0.10 -13.40 -5.37
CA ASN A 42 1.06 -14.39 -4.92
C ASN A 42 0.38 -15.64 -4.36
N ALA A 43 -0.71 -15.50 -3.59
CA ALA A 43 -1.48 -16.63 -3.08
C ALA A 43 -2.06 -17.47 -4.23
N LYS A 44 -2.68 -16.81 -5.23
CA LYS A 44 -3.24 -17.46 -6.42
C LYS A 44 -2.21 -18.18 -7.30
N LEU A 45 -0.96 -17.74 -7.27
CA LEU A 45 0.13 -18.37 -8.03
C LEU A 45 0.71 -19.61 -7.34
N ASN A 46 0.66 -19.66 -6.01
CA ASN A 46 1.38 -20.67 -5.24
C ASN A 46 0.48 -21.71 -4.56
N PHE A 47 -0.81 -21.42 -4.38
CA PHE A 47 -1.75 -22.31 -3.68
C PHE A 47 -2.98 -22.61 -4.53
N SER A 48 -3.62 -23.75 -4.27
CA SER A 48 -4.89 -24.15 -4.88
C SER A 48 -5.93 -24.57 -3.82
N ASP A 49 -7.20 -24.57 -4.22
CA ASP A 49 -8.34 -25.08 -3.44
C ASP A 49 -8.42 -24.55 -2.00
N LYS A 50 -8.32 -25.45 -1.01
CA LYS A 50 -8.45 -25.15 0.41
C LYS A 50 -7.30 -24.31 0.93
N GLU A 51 -6.08 -24.56 0.45
CA GLU A 51 -4.90 -23.78 0.86
C GLU A 51 -5.00 -22.35 0.34
N LEU A 52 -5.44 -22.18 -0.91
CA LEU A 52 -5.70 -20.84 -1.47
C LEU A 52 -6.76 -20.10 -0.66
N THR A 53 -7.84 -20.79 -0.31
CA THR A 53 -8.94 -20.19 0.47
C THR A 53 -8.43 -19.72 1.83
N GLN A 54 -7.69 -20.58 2.54
CA GLN A 54 -7.12 -20.24 3.84
C GLN A 54 -6.13 -19.08 3.75
N GLU A 55 -5.28 -19.06 2.71
CA GLU A 55 -4.31 -17.99 2.50
C GLU A 55 -5.02 -16.64 2.26
N LEU A 56 -6.06 -16.63 1.42
CA LEU A 56 -6.85 -15.43 1.18
C LEU A 56 -7.57 -14.94 2.45
N ILE A 57 -8.08 -15.85 3.29
CA ILE A 57 -8.66 -15.50 4.60
C ILE A 57 -7.60 -14.82 5.48
N ASN A 58 -6.39 -15.38 5.56
CA ASN A 58 -5.31 -14.80 6.37
C ASN A 58 -4.91 -13.39 5.87
N ILE A 59 -4.88 -13.19 4.55
CA ILE A 59 -4.62 -11.89 3.92
C ILE A 59 -5.72 -10.89 4.27
N GLU A 60 -6.99 -11.29 4.16
CA GLU A 60 -8.13 -10.41 4.42
C GLU A 60 -8.21 -9.99 5.90
N VAL A 61 -7.96 -10.93 6.82
CA VAL A 61 -7.90 -10.64 8.26
C VAL A 61 -6.77 -9.65 8.57
N ALA A 62 -5.61 -9.81 7.94
CA ALA A 62 -4.49 -8.89 8.11
C ALA A 62 -4.80 -7.48 7.56
N LEU A 63 -5.52 -7.40 6.44
CA LEU A 63 -5.96 -6.14 5.84
C LEU A 63 -6.91 -5.41 6.80
N ASP A 64 -7.95 -6.08 7.27
CA ASP A 64 -8.96 -5.51 8.19
C ASP A 64 -8.31 -4.90 9.44
N ARG A 65 -7.40 -5.65 10.09
CA ARG A 65 -6.63 -5.16 11.25
C ARG A 65 -5.78 -3.94 10.93
N CYS A 66 -5.14 -3.91 9.76
CA CYS A 66 -4.34 -2.77 9.35
C CYS A 66 -5.21 -1.55 9.05
N GLN A 67 -6.35 -1.74 8.40
CA GLN A 67 -7.28 -0.67 8.07
C GLN A 67 -7.86 -0.05 9.36
N GLN A 68 -8.25 -0.89 10.32
CA GLN A 68 -8.66 -0.43 11.66
C GLN A 68 -7.54 0.37 12.34
N ALA A 69 -6.28 -0.03 12.21
CA ALA A 69 -5.16 0.71 12.78
C ALA A 69 -4.94 2.07 12.08
N PHE A 70 -5.22 2.18 10.77
CA PHE A 70 -5.17 3.46 10.06
C PHE A 70 -6.23 4.45 10.57
N ASP A 71 -7.43 3.95 10.88
CA ASP A 71 -8.56 4.79 11.31
C ASP A 71 -8.51 5.16 12.80
N THR A 72 -7.99 4.27 13.65
CA THR A 72 -8.10 4.43 15.11
C THR A 72 -6.83 4.98 15.78
N THR A 73 -5.66 4.82 15.16
CA THR A 73 -4.40 5.22 15.81
C THR A 73 -3.98 6.64 15.41
N GLN A 74 -3.41 7.38 16.37
CA GLN A 74 -2.82 8.70 16.13
C GLN A 74 -1.80 8.68 14.98
N ILE A 75 -1.04 7.59 14.85
CA ILE A 75 -0.06 7.38 13.78
C ILE A 75 -0.76 7.17 12.43
N GLY A 76 -1.84 6.39 12.41
CA GLY A 76 -2.67 6.15 11.22
C GLY A 76 -3.32 7.44 10.71
N ILE A 77 -3.92 8.21 11.61
CA ILE A 77 -4.52 9.52 11.31
C ILE A 77 -3.46 10.48 10.76
N LYS A 78 -2.28 10.56 11.40
CA LYS A 78 -1.17 11.38 10.89
C LYS A 78 -0.76 10.98 9.48
N ARG A 79 -0.65 9.67 9.20
CA ARG A 79 -0.33 9.16 7.86
C ARG A 79 -1.36 9.57 6.81
N LYS A 80 -2.66 9.49 7.14
CA LYS A 80 -3.74 9.95 6.25
C LYS A 80 -3.62 11.44 5.94
N ILE A 81 -3.40 12.25 6.98
CA ILE A 81 -3.22 13.70 6.84
C ILE A 81 -1.97 14.02 5.99
N ASP A 82 -0.82 13.42 6.31
CA ASP A 82 0.43 13.62 5.59
C ASP A 82 0.30 13.24 4.10
N HIS A 83 -0.44 12.17 3.80
CA HIS A 83 -0.72 11.75 2.43
C HIS A 83 -1.60 12.76 1.69
N GLN A 84 -2.69 13.23 2.31
CA GLN A 84 -3.56 14.25 1.72
C GLN A 84 -2.84 15.58 1.50
N ILE A 85 -1.95 15.98 2.42
CA ILE A 85 -1.12 17.18 2.26
C ILE A 85 -0.16 17.03 1.08
N LYS A 86 0.46 15.86 0.91
CA LYS A 86 1.37 15.58 -0.22
C LYS A 86 0.66 15.49 -1.57
N GLN A 87 -0.58 15.01 -1.59
CA GLN A 87 -1.37 14.94 -2.83
C GLN A 87 -2.00 16.28 -3.22
N LYS A 88 -2.05 17.26 -2.31
CA LYS A 88 -2.45 18.61 -2.70
C LYS A 88 -1.44 19.12 -3.73
N PRO A 89 -1.91 19.57 -4.92
CA PRO A 89 -1.03 20.25 -5.84
C PRO A 89 -0.40 21.44 -5.10
N GLU A 90 0.89 21.68 -5.34
CA GLU A 90 1.57 22.86 -4.78
C GLU A 90 0.67 24.07 -5.05
N SER A 91 0.22 24.73 -3.97
CA SER A 91 -0.54 25.96 -4.09
C SER A 91 0.28 26.88 -4.96
N SER A 92 -0.26 27.29 -6.11
CA SER A 92 0.42 28.08 -7.14
C SER A 92 1.36 29.07 -6.48
N GLN A 93 2.66 28.87 -6.66
CA GLN A 93 3.66 29.71 -6.00
C GLN A 93 3.42 31.14 -6.49
N TYR A 94 3.01 32.04 -5.60
CA TYR A 94 2.63 33.39 -5.99
C TYR A 94 3.80 34.06 -6.71
N ASN A 95 3.62 34.36 -8.00
CA ASN A 95 4.61 35.06 -8.82
C ASN A 95 4.10 36.48 -9.11
N PRO A 96 4.63 37.51 -8.43
CA PRO A 96 4.20 38.88 -8.60
C PRO A 96 4.28 39.37 -10.05
N ALA A 97 5.29 38.92 -10.80
CA ALA A 97 5.51 39.34 -12.18
C ALA A 97 4.46 38.74 -13.14
N GLU A 98 4.01 37.52 -12.86
CA GLU A 98 2.99 36.83 -13.66
C GLU A 98 1.58 37.40 -13.39
N GLU A 99 1.29 37.71 -12.12
CA GLU A 99 0.05 38.39 -11.72
C GLU A 99 -0.05 39.81 -12.30
N MET A 100 1.05 40.58 -12.26
CA MET A 100 1.10 41.90 -12.93
C MET A 100 0.90 41.78 -14.44
N ARG A 101 1.47 40.77 -15.11
CA ARG A 101 1.21 40.51 -16.53
C ARG A 101 -0.26 40.20 -16.81
N LYS A 102 -0.90 39.37 -15.99
CA LYS A 102 -2.33 39.07 -16.12
C LYS A 102 -3.18 40.34 -16.00
N MET A 103 -2.97 41.13 -14.93
CA MET A 103 -3.70 42.37 -14.69
C MET A 103 -3.53 43.39 -15.83
N LEU A 104 -2.32 43.50 -16.37
CA LEU A 104 -2.04 44.41 -17.48
C LEU A 104 -2.53 43.89 -18.83
N SER A 105 -2.70 42.57 -19.00
CA SER A 105 -3.26 41.98 -20.24
C SER A 105 -4.79 42.05 -20.31
N SER A 106 -5.46 42.27 -19.18
CA SER A 106 -6.93 42.43 -19.10
C SER A 106 -7.40 43.89 -19.19
N MET A 107 -6.46 44.82 -19.34
CA MET A 107 -6.72 46.23 -19.69
C MET A 107 -6.57 46.42 -21.20
#